data_AF-A0AAU8HRN9-F1
#
_entry.id   AF-A0AAU8HRN9-F1
#
_cell.length_a   1.000
_cell.length_b   1.000
_cell.length_c   1.000
_cell.angle_alpha   90.00
_cell.angle_beta   90.00
_cell.angle_gamma   90.00
#
_symmetry.space_group_name_H-M   'P 1'
#
loop_
_entity.id
_entity.type
_entity.pdbx_description
1 polymer ?
#
loop_
_entity_poly.entity_id
_entity_poly.type
_entity_poly.pdbx_seq_one_letter_code
_entity_poly.pdbx_strand_id
1 'polypeptide(L)' 'MCNKESKKFTNIDLERLNIVEKDGTVKMSLFNSKNMPSAIFEGEDILPGHRQDDNNAGIMFYNGNGTECGGLIFGSKVK' A
#
# COMPACT_ATOMS: atom_id res chain seq x y z
N MET A 1 17.44 7.40 -26.58
CA MET A 1 17.45 7.92 -25.19
C MET A 1 15.99 8.08 -24.76
N CYS A 2 15.54 7.38 -23.72
CA CYS A 2 14.15 7.48 -23.27
C CYS A 2 14.06 8.69 -22.31
N ASN A 3 13.30 9.71 -22.69
CA ASN A 3 13.11 10.90 -21.86
C ASN A 3 12.24 10.51 -20.68
N LYS A 4 12.84 10.42 -19.49
CA LYS A 4 12.13 10.06 -18.25
C LYS A 4 11.53 11.35 -17.68
N GLU A 5 10.30 11.67 -18.06
CA GLU A 5 9.60 12.83 -17.50
C GLU A 5 9.28 12.59 -16.02
N SER A 6 9.68 13.54 -15.16
CA SER A 6 9.36 13.53 -13.73
C SER A 6 8.27 14.57 -13.45
N LYS A 7 7.22 14.17 -12.74
CA LYS A 7 6.16 15.08 -12.29
C LYS A 7 6.49 15.58 -10.89
N LYS A 8 6.33 16.88 -10.67
CA LYS A 8 6.44 17.51 -9.35
C LYS A 8 5.06 18.00 -8.94
N PHE A 9 4.70 17.75 -7.69
CA PHE A 9 3.45 18.19 -7.10
C PHE A 9 3.76 19.00 -5.86
N THR A 10 3.01 20.06 -5.61
CA THR A 10 3.07 20.76 -4.32
C THR A 10 2.38 19.94 -3.25
N ASN A 11 1.17 19.44 -3.54
CA ASN A 11 0.38 18.55 -2.68
C ASN A 11 -0.30 17.46 -3.52
N ILE A 12 -0.59 16.32 -2.88
CA ILE A 12 -1.40 15.24 -3.45
C ILE A 12 -2.34 14.73 -2.35
N ASP A 13 -3.64 14.94 -2.55
CA ASP A 13 -4.69 14.42 -1.66
C ASP A 13 -5.26 13.13 -2.26
N LEU A 14 -5.09 12.01 -1.56
CA LEU A 14 -5.52 10.70 -2.00
C LEU A 14 -5.82 9.78 -0.83
N GLU A 15 -6.67 8.79 -1.05
CA GLU A 15 -6.98 7.79 -0.03
C GLU A 15 -5.94 6.67 0.03
N ARG A 16 -5.29 6.38 -1.11
CA ARG A 16 -4.24 5.37 -1.26
C ARG A 16 -3.29 5.71 -2.40
N LEU A 17 -2.01 5.42 -2.21
CA LEU A 17 -0.94 5.53 -3.22
C LEU A 17 -0.17 4.22 -3.32
N ASN A 18 0.06 3.71 -4.52
CA ASN A 18 0.87 2.52 -4.76
C ASN A 18 2.13 2.87 -5.55
N ILE A 19 3.26 2.26 -5.17
CA ILE A 19 4.45 2.15 -5.99
C ILE A 19 4.45 0.76 -6.62
N VAL A 20 4.55 0.72 -7.95
CA VAL A 20 4.43 -0.50 -8.76
C VAL A 20 5.66 -0.73 -9.63
N GLU A 21 5.94 -1.99 -9.92
CA GLU A 21 6.85 -2.39 -10.98
C GLU A 21 6.23 -2.18 -12.37
N LYS A 22 7.03 -2.38 -13.42
CA LYS A 22 6.57 -2.26 -14.82
C LYS A 22 5.43 -3.22 -15.17
N ASP A 23 5.38 -4.39 -14.55
CA ASP A 23 4.33 -5.40 -14.76
C ASP A 23 3.07 -5.15 -13.92
N GLY A 24 3.05 -4.10 -13.10
CA GLY A 24 1.95 -3.75 -12.22
C GLY A 24 2.04 -4.32 -10.80
N THR A 25 3.05 -5.13 -10.49
CA THR A 25 3.25 -5.67 -9.14
C THR A 25 3.46 -4.55 -8.13
N VAL A 26 2.67 -4.52 -7.06
CA VAL A 26 2.81 -3.52 -6.00
C VAL A 26 4.04 -3.83 -5.13
N LYS A 27 4.87 -2.81 -4.87
CA LYS A 27 6.04 -2.88 -3.96
C LYS A 27 5.84 -2.11 -2.67
N MET A 28 5.00 -1.07 -2.71
CA MET A 28 4.69 -0.26 -1.54
C MET A 28 3.31 0.36 -1.67
N SER A 29 2.55 0.39 -0.58
CA SER A 29 1.25 1.06 -0.51
C SER A 29 1.20 2.00 0.67
N LEU A 30 0.87 3.27 0.43
CA LEU A 30 0.47 4.23 1.45
C LEU A 30 -1.06 4.29 1.48
N PHE A 31 -1.70 4.20 2.65
CA PHE A 31 -3.16 4.07 2.74
C PHE A 31 -3.75 4.76 3.98
N ASN A 32 -4.98 5.24 3.84
CA ASN A 32 -5.79 5.74 4.97
C ASN A 32 -6.50 4.60 5.72
N SER A 33 -7.24 4.96 6.78
CA SER A 33 -7.92 4.03 7.67
C SER A 33 -8.96 3.10 7.04
N LYS A 34 -9.40 3.39 5.81
CA LYS A 34 -10.42 2.62 5.08
C LYS A 34 -9.86 1.84 3.88
N ASN A 35 -8.61 2.10 3.49
CA ASN A 35 -8.01 1.57 2.27
C ASN A 35 -6.78 0.72 2.53
N MET A 36 -6.72 0.13 3.73
CA MET A 36 -5.66 -0.79 4.09
C MET A 36 -5.63 -1.98 3.13
N PRO A 37 -4.45 -2.32 2.57
CA PRO A 37 -4.35 -3.46 1.67
C PRO A 37 -4.63 -4.77 2.40
N SER A 38 -5.26 -5.71 1.71
CA SER A 38 -5.38 -7.08 2.17
C SER A 38 -4.01 -7.73 2.36
N ALA A 39 -3.96 -8.83 3.12
CA ALA A 39 -2.76 -9.63 3.25
C ALA A 39 -2.43 -10.29 1.91
N ILE A 40 -1.32 -9.89 1.29
CA ILE A 40 -0.88 -10.43 0.01
C ILE A 40 0.22 -11.47 0.22
N PHE A 41 0.05 -12.65 -0.37
CA PHE A 41 1.08 -13.68 -0.48
C PHE A 41 1.18 -14.13 -1.93
N GLU A 42 2.38 -14.03 -2.52
CA GLU A 42 2.65 -14.35 -3.93
C GLU A 42 1.72 -13.60 -4.93
N GLY A 43 1.30 -12.39 -4.57
CA GLY A 43 0.40 -11.58 -5.38
C GLY A 43 -1.09 -11.89 -5.21
N GLU A 44 -1.44 -12.90 -4.41
CA GLU A 44 -2.83 -13.25 -4.12
C GLU A 44 -3.26 -12.74 -2.74
N ASP A 45 -4.52 -12.31 -2.65
CA ASP A 45 -5.17 -11.96 -1.39
C ASP A 45 -5.52 -13.26 -0.64
N ILE A 46 -4.75 -13.54 0.42
CA ILE A 46 -4.93 -14.77 1.21
C ILE A 46 -5.95 -14.62 2.33
N LEU A 47 -6.35 -13.40 2.69
CA LEU A 47 -7.27 -13.12 3.79
C LEU A 47 -8.20 -11.95 3.42
N PRO A 48 -9.12 -12.15 2.46
CA PRO A 48 -10.02 -11.10 2.00
C PRO A 48 -10.91 -10.61 3.15
N GLY A 49 -10.97 -9.29 3.34
CA GLY A 49 -11.76 -8.63 4.39
C GLY A 49 -11.08 -8.56 5.76
N HIS A 50 -9.90 -9.17 5.92
CA HIS A 50 -9.13 -9.05 7.15
C HIS A 50 -8.54 -7.63 7.26
N ARG A 51 -8.57 -7.05 8.46
CA ARG A 51 -8.01 -5.72 8.79
C ARG A 51 -8.77 -4.49 8.26
N GLN A 52 -10.02 -4.63 7.79
CA GLN A 52 -10.84 -3.50 7.30
C GLN A 52 -11.42 -2.60 8.41
N ASP A 53 -11.55 -3.10 9.64
CA ASP A 53 -12.22 -2.39 10.75
C ASP A 53 -11.25 -1.74 11.76
N ASP A 54 -9.94 -1.89 11.59
CA ASP A 54 -8.98 -1.48 12.63
C ASP A 54 -8.71 0.04 12.65
N ASN A 55 -9.37 0.83 11.80
CA ASN A 55 -9.19 2.28 11.67
C ASN A 55 -7.71 2.70 11.54
N ASN A 56 -6.91 1.85 10.90
CA ASN A 56 -5.46 1.93 10.84
C ASN A 56 -4.99 2.57 9.52
N ALA A 57 -4.13 3.58 9.61
CA ALA A 57 -3.47 4.17 8.44
C ALA A 57 -1.98 3.83 8.45
N GLY A 58 -1.33 3.80 7.29
CA GLY A 58 0.08 3.47 7.26
C GLY A 58 0.68 3.24 5.89
N ILE A 59 1.83 2.58 5.92
CA ILE A 59 2.59 2.13 4.76
C ILE A 59 2.84 0.63 4.85
N MET A 60 2.60 -0.09 3.74
CA MET A 60 2.87 -1.52 3.60
C MET A 60 3.96 -1.75 2.57
N PHE A 61 4.86 -2.70 2.84
CA PHE A 61 5.95 -3.11 1.96
C PHE A 61 5.73 -4.53 1.44
N TYR A 62 6.13 -4.76 0.19
CA TYR A 62 6.07 -6.06 -0.47
C TYR A 62 7.44 -6.44 -1.02
N ASN A 63 7.79 -7.72 -0.96
CA ASN A 63 9.08 -8.23 -1.43
C ASN A 63 9.12 -8.40 -2.97
N GLY A 64 10.20 -9.00 -3.47
CA GLY A 64 10.41 -9.27 -4.90
C GLY A 64 9.25 -10.01 -5.58
N ASN A 65 8.56 -10.87 -4.85
CA ASN A 65 7.49 -11.74 -5.36
C ASN A 65 6.08 -11.16 -5.09
N GLY A 66 5.98 -9.96 -4.53
CA GLY A 66 4.69 -9.34 -4.18
C GLY A 66 4.11 -9.79 -2.84
N THR A 67 4.83 -10.59 -2.05
CA THR A 67 4.40 -10.99 -0.71
C THR A 67 4.63 -9.87 0.31
N GLU A 68 3.65 -9.64 1.18
CA GLU A 68 3.75 -8.70 2.31
C GLU A 68 4.97 -9.04 3.18
N CYS A 69 5.88 -8.08 3.36
CA CYS A 69 7.09 -8.24 4.18
C CYS A 69 7.12 -7.31 5.40
N GLY A 70 5.99 -6.66 5.70
CA GLY A 70 5.80 -5.80 6.86
C GLY A 70 5.32 -4.40 6.48
N GLY A 71 5.06 -3.58 7.49
CA GLY A 71 4.55 -2.23 7.32
C GLY A 71 4.73 -1.37 8.57
N LEU A 72 4.61 -0.06 8.40
CA LEU A 72 4.45 0.88 9.52
C LEU A 72 2.98 1.28 9.55
N ILE A 73 2.24 0.67 10.46
CA ILE A 73 0.79 0.83 10.60
C ILE A 73 0.51 1.47 11.94
N PHE A 74 -0.25 2.56 11.92
CA PHE A 74 -0.60 3.33 13.10
C PHE A 74 -2.12 3.38 13.24
N GLY A 75 -2.57 2.96 14.42
CA GLY A 75 -3.96 3.04 14.84
C GLY A 75 -4.08 3.79 16.15
N SER A 76 -5.25 4.34 16.40
CA SER A 76 -5.63 4.77 17.74
C SER A 76 -6.62 3.75 18.29
N LYS A 77 -6.39 3.29 19.54
CA LYS A 77 -7.47 2.64 20.28
C LYS A 77 -8.54 3.70 20.53
N VAL A 78 -9.66 3.59 19.83
CA VAL A 78 -10.87 4.30 20.26
C VAL A 78 -11.22 3.73 21.64
N LYS A 79 -11.10 4.57 22.68
CA LYS A 79 -11.49 4.21 24.04
C LYS A 79 -13.00 4.11 24.15
#